data_AF-A0A7X9AW26-F1
#
_entry.id   AF-A0A7X9AW26-F1
#
_cell.length_a   1.000
_cell.length_b   1.000
_cell.length_c   1.000
_cell.angle_alpha   90.00
_cell.angle_beta   90.00
_cell.angle_gamma   90.00
#
_symmetry.space_group_name_H-M   'P 1'
#
loop_
_entity.id
_entity.type
_entity.pdbx_description
1 polymer ?
#
loop_
_entity_poly.entity_id
_entity_poly.type
_entity_poly.pdbx_seq_one_letter_code
_entity_poly.pdbx_strand_id
1 'polypeptide(L)'
;MTKLNEGVSLSDVQKMLAQDYNIRMTYLELRLLADDLAVNWEKHDKPKPTPAPEEQAKTPEEDAESFDDAEDLDDDEDFEEEAEAEEEEEEAAEPGATKVTIDPAPRPGMILSGMVRFASGIRAGWMMNRMGQLSLDLPDDDTQPTQEDIQGFQEELRRVMQRKDEEMRKAANDGRTKVTINPVVPAGVKIGGNVEFASGAKGDWYIDNSGRMGFTPAEGSTNPTQEDVGMFQVVLQQELRKHGYGV
;
A
#
# COMPACT_ATOMS: atom_id res chain seq x y z
N MET A 1 9.99 -13.86 -42.57
CA MET A 1 9.71 -12.69 -41.71
C MET A 1 8.53 -11.97 -42.36
N THR A 2 7.32 -12.49 -42.15
CA THR A 2 6.11 -12.14 -42.96
C THR A 2 4.78 -12.55 -42.31
N LYS A 3 4.75 -13.59 -41.46
CA LYS A 3 3.52 -14.15 -40.86
C LYS A 3 2.63 -13.17 -40.07
N LEU A 4 3.17 -12.05 -39.59
CA LEU A 4 2.38 -11.01 -38.91
C LEU A 4 1.37 -10.32 -39.85
N ASN A 5 1.68 -10.20 -41.15
CA ASN A 5 0.77 -9.67 -42.17
C ASN A 5 -0.22 -10.72 -42.70
N GLU A 6 -0.12 -11.99 -42.28
CA GLU A 6 -1.01 -13.08 -42.72
C GLU A 6 -2.28 -13.19 -41.84
N GLY A 7 -2.49 -12.27 -40.89
CA GLY A 7 -3.67 -12.25 -40.00
C GLY A 7 -3.55 -13.15 -38.76
N VAL A 8 -2.36 -13.65 -38.47
CA VAL A 8 -2.07 -14.48 -37.27
C VAL A 8 -2.14 -13.62 -36.00
N SER A 9 -2.68 -14.18 -34.91
CA SER A 9 -2.77 -13.46 -33.63
C SER A 9 -1.41 -13.37 -32.94
N LEU A 10 -1.21 -12.31 -32.15
CA LEU A 10 0.00 -12.12 -31.33
C LEU A 10 0.27 -13.33 -30.42
N SER A 11 -0.78 -13.93 -29.84
CA SER A 11 -0.67 -15.10 -28.96
C SER A 11 -0.19 -16.37 -29.68
N ASP A 12 -0.54 -16.54 -30.95
CA ASP A 12 -0.08 -17.68 -31.75
C ASP A 12 1.37 -17.46 -32.23
N VAL A 13 1.74 -16.22 -32.56
CA VAL A 13 3.13 -15.85 -32.86
C VAL A 13 4.02 -16.07 -31.62
N GLN A 14 3.54 -15.72 -30.42
CA GLN A 14 4.25 -15.96 -29.15
C GLN A 14 4.51 -17.46 -28.91
N LYS A 15 3.53 -18.33 -29.21
CA LYS A 15 3.68 -19.79 -29.13
C LYS A 15 4.66 -20.33 -30.17
N MET A 16 4.60 -19.87 -31.42
CA MET A 16 5.54 -20.28 -32.47
C MET A 16 6.98 -19.86 -32.16
N LEU A 17 7.20 -18.64 -31.62
CA LEU A 17 8.53 -18.20 -31.18
C LEU A 17 9.10 -19.08 -30.06
N ALA A 18 8.26 -19.51 -29.11
CA ALA A 18 8.65 -20.41 -28.05
C ALA A 18 8.89 -21.86 -28.51
N GLN A 19 8.17 -22.34 -29.53
CA GLN A 19 8.30 -23.71 -30.05
C GLN A 19 9.40 -23.86 -31.11
N ASP A 20 9.39 -23.02 -32.14
CA ASP A 20 10.30 -23.15 -33.30
C ASP A 20 11.70 -22.56 -33.03
N TYR A 21 11.79 -21.56 -32.13
CA TYR A 21 13.02 -20.80 -31.88
C TYR A 21 13.45 -20.78 -30.41
N ASN A 22 12.66 -21.37 -29.49
CA ASN A 22 12.88 -21.33 -28.03
C ASN A 22 13.00 -19.91 -27.44
N ILE A 23 12.41 -18.91 -28.10
CA ILE A 23 12.38 -17.52 -27.65
C ILE A 23 11.06 -17.29 -26.89
N ARG A 24 11.13 -17.21 -25.57
CA ARG A 24 9.99 -16.80 -24.73
C ARG A 24 9.98 -15.28 -24.63
N MET A 25 8.94 -14.65 -25.18
CA MET A 25 8.68 -13.22 -25.05
C MET A 25 7.31 -13.00 -24.39
N THR A 26 7.14 -11.89 -23.69
CA THR A 26 5.84 -11.46 -23.19
C THR A 26 5.00 -10.84 -24.32
N TYR A 27 3.68 -10.81 -24.13
CA TYR A 27 2.75 -10.17 -25.07
C TYR A 27 3.07 -8.67 -25.27
N LEU A 28 3.56 -7.99 -24.23
CA LEU A 28 3.93 -6.58 -24.27
C LEU A 28 5.16 -6.34 -25.17
N GLU A 29 6.22 -7.13 -25.00
CA GLU A 29 7.44 -7.03 -25.81
C GLU A 29 7.17 -7.38 -27.28
N LEU A 30 6.36 -8.42 -27.53
CA LEU A 30 5.96 -8.81 -28.88
C LEU A 30 5.13 -7.71 -29.57
N ARG A 31 4.25 -7.04 -28.82
CA ARG A 31 3.47 -5.89 -29.32
C ARG A 31 4.37 -4.70 -29.64
N LEU A 32 5.34 -4.39 -28.78
CA LEU A 32 6.30 -3.29 -28.98
C LEU A 32 7.17 -3.53 -30.23
N LEU A 33 7.68 -4.76 -30.42
CA LEU A 33 8.45 -5.12 -31.61
C LEU A 33 7.61 -5.16 -32.89
N ALA A 34 6.32 -5.48 -32.80
CA ALA A 34 5.42 -5.47 -33.95
C ALA A 34 5.04 -4.06 -34.41
N ASP A 35 5.11 -3.05 -33.52
CA ASP A 35 4.90 -1.64 -33.84
C ASP A 35 6.04 -1.10 -34.73
N ASP A 36 7.29 -1.38 -34.36
CA ASP A 36 8.51 -1.01 -35.10
C ASP A 36 8.61 -1.71 -36.48
N LEU A 37 7.92 -2.84 -36.66
CA LEU A 37 7.82 -3.55 -37.94
C LEU A 37 6.76 -2.99 -38.92
N ALA A 38 6.09 -1.89 -38.59
CA ALA A 38 5.05 -1.25 -39.41
C ALA A 38 3.92 -2.22 -39.85
N VAL A 39 3.48 -3.08 -38.93
CA VAL A 39 2.38 -4.05 -39.16
C VAL A 39 1.05 -3.31 -39.26
N ASN A 40 0.20 -3.67 -40.24
CA ASN A 40 -1.11 -3.02 -40.41
C ASN A 40 -2.17 -3.66 -39.50
N TRP A 41 -2.43 -3.00 -38.37
CA TRP A 41 -3.34 -3.45 -37.32
C TRP A 41 -4.85 -3.38 -37.67
N GLU A 42 -5.26 -2.68 -38.74
CA GLU A 42 -6.68 -2.49 -39.08
C GLU A 42 -7.42 -3.78 -39.49
N LYS A 43 -6.70 -4.89 -39.74
CA LYS A 43 -7.28 -6.20 -40.06
C LYS A 43 -7.38 -7.17 -38.87
N HIS A 44 -6.89 -6.78 -37.70
CA HIS A 44 -6.80 -7.65 -36.53
C HIS A 44 -7.89 -7.41 -35.48
N ASP A 45 -8.75 -6.40 -35.68
CA ASP A 45 -9.89 -6.14 -34.80
C ASP A 45 -11.12 -6.96 -35.24
N LYS A 46 -11.47 -7.98 -34.46
CA LYS A 46 -12.76 -8.70 -34.59
C LYS A 46 -13.74 -8.13 -33.57
N PRO A 47 -15.01 -7.91 -33.96
CA PRO A 47 -15.92 -7.03 -33.23
C PRO A 47 -16.25 -7.51 -31.82
N LYS A 48 -16.43 -6.55 -30.91
CA LYS A 48 -16.90 -6.75 -29.53
C LYS A 48 -18.17 -7.62 -29.49
N PRO A 49 -18.21 -8.69 -28.66
CA PRO A 49 -19.46 -9.39 -28.36
C PRO A 49 -20.30 -8.60 -27.34
N THR A 50 -21.59 -8.44 -27.65
CA THR A 50 -22.64 -7.85 -26.80
C THR A 50 -23.25 -8.94 -25.89
N PRO A 51 -23.70 -8.66 -24.65
CA PRO A 51 -24.01 -9.70 -23.65
C PRO A 51 -25.45 -10.25 -23.63
N ALA A 52 -25.56 -11.51 -23.14
CA ALA A 52 -26.72 -12.20 -22.53
C ALA A 52 -27.96 -12.53 -23.41
N PRO A 53 -28.88 -13.46 -23.01
CA PRO A 53 -28.91 -14.36 -21.83
C PRO A 53 -29.17 -15.87 -22.14
N GLU A 54 -29.13 -16.73 -21.09
CA GLU A 54 -29.82 -18.04 -20.85
C GLU A 54 -29.88 -19.11 -22.00
N GLU A 55 -29.57 -20.41 -21.81
CA GLU A 55 -30.23 -21.36 -20.90
C GLU A 55 -29.60 -22.79 -21.00
N GLN A 56 -29.38 -23.49 -19.86
CA GLN A 56 -29.19 -24.96 -19.66
C GLN A 56 -28.17 -25.75 -20.54
N ALA A 57 -27.33 -26.70 -20.11
CA ALA A 57 -26.97 -27.45 -18.89
C ALA A 57 -25.76 -28.35 -19.33
N LYS A 58 -24.94 -29.03 -18.50
CA LYS A 58 -25.15 -29.70 -17.21
C LYS A 58 -23.83 -29.77 -16.39
N THR A 59 -24.00 -29.95 -15.08
CA THR A 59 -23.10 -30.51 -14.06
C THR A 59 -22.89 -32.05 -14.21
N PRO A 60 -22.19 -32.78 -13.31
CA PRO A 60 -21.15 -32.46 -12.30
C PRO A 60 -19.93 -33.45 -12.33
N GLU A 61 -19.14 -33.49 -11.24
CA GLU A 61 -18.27 -34.60 -10.73
C GLU A 61 -17.02 -34.95 -11.57
N GLU A 62 -15.78 -34.81 -11.05
CA GLU A 62 -15.07 -35.46 -9.91
C GLU A 62 -14.29 -36.72 -10.33
N ASP A 63 -13.18 -36.95 -9.61
CA ASP A 63 -12.35 -38.16 -9.60
C ASP A 63 -11.60 -38.55 -10.91
N ALA A 64 -10.38 -39.11 -10.88
CA ALA A 64 -9.50 -39.44 -9.75
C ALA A 64 -8.04 -39.62 -10.24
N GLU A 65 -7.09 -39.73 -9.28
CA GLU A 65 -5.84 -40.52 -9.33
C GLU A 65 -4.86 -40.33 -10.52
N SER A 66 -3.65 -39.80 -10.32
CA SER A 66 -2.48 -40.41 -9.63
C SER A 66 -1.64 -41.35 -10.51
N PHE A 67 -0.34 -41.05 -10.56
CA PHE A 67 0.86 -41.79 -11.03
C PHE A 67 1.93 -40.70 -11.25
N ASP A 68 2.80 -40.31 -10.32
CA ASP A 68 3.63 -41.04 -9.33
C ASP A 68 4.81 -41.85 -9.93
N ASP A 69 5.89 -41.97 -9.14
CA ASP A 69 7.22 -42.59 -9.40
C ASP A 69 8.21 -41.71 -10.24
N ALA A 70 9.50 -41.52 -9.91
CA ALA A 70 10.40 -41.72 -8.74
C ALA A 70 11.77 -41.04 -9.07
N GLU A 71 12.75 -40.73 -8.20
CA GLU A 71 12.95 -40.60 -6.73
C GLU A 71 14.27 -39.78 -6.52
N ASP A 72 14.34 -38.85 -5.52
CA ASP A 72 15.55 -38.35 -4.77
C ASP A 72 15.20 -36.97 -4.12
N LEU A 73 14.84 -36.84 -2.83
CA LEU A 73 15.54 -37.12 -1.56
C LEU A 73 16.67 -36.11 -1.22
N ASP A 74 16.41 -35.17 -0.29
CA ASP A 74 16.90 -35.17 1.12
C ASP A 74 16.81 -33.79 1.84
N ASP A 75 16.81 -33.81 3.18
CA ASP A 75 16.75 -32.72 4.19
C ASP A 75 15.47 -31.85 4.17
N ASP A 76 14.40 -32.13 4.94
CA ASP A 76 14.26 -32.24 6.42
C ASP A 76 14.71 -31.00 7.22
N GLU A 77 13.76 -30.13 7.60
CA GLU A 77 13.30 -29.90 9.00
C GLU A 77 12.42 -28.64 9.11
N ASP A 78 11.12 -28.88 9.31
CA ASP A 78 10.26 -28.25 10.34
C ASP A 78 10.12 -26.71 10.40
N PHE A 79 9.05 -26.19 9.77
CA PHE A 79 8.05 -25.42 10.54
C PHE A 79 6.66 -25.49 9.88
N GLU A 80 5.63 -25.67 10.69
CA GLU A 80 4.30 -26.11 10.26
C GLU A 80 3.47 -25.03 9.55
N GLU A 81 2.64 -25.51 8.62
CA GLU A 81 1.58 -24.76 7.96
C GLU A 81 0.41 -24.53 8.93
N GLU A 82 0.39 -23.38 9.61
CA GLU A 82 -0.84 -22.82 10.15
C GLU A 82 -1.24 -21.60 9.31
N ALA A 83 -1.91 -21.90 8.20
CA ALA A 83 -2.78 -20.94 7.51
C ALA A 83 -4.03 -20.71 8.37
N GLU A 84 -3.85 -20.06 9.53
CA GLU A 84 -4.94 -19.39 10.22
C GLU A 84 -5.45 -18.29 9.28
N ALA A 85 -6.49 -18.63 8.54
CA ALA A 85 -7.44 -17.64 8.09
C ALA A 85 -7.99 -16.99 9.36
N GLU A 86 -7.43 -15.84 9.72
CA GLU A 86 -8.01 -14.94 10.70
C GLU A 86 -9.43 -14.64 10.21
N GLU A 87 -10.40 -15.38 10.76
CA GLU A 87 -11.79 -14.96 10.79
C GLU A 87 -11.78 -13.62 11.53
N GLU A 88 -11.68 -12.52 10.78
CA GLU A 88 -11.89 -11.18 11.32
C GLU A 88 -13.21 -11.25 12.08
N GLU A 89 -13.13 -11.14 13.42
CA GLU A 89 -14.31 -11.23 14.26
C GLU A 89 -15.33 -10.22 13.72
N GLU A 90 -16.44 -10.71 13.17
CA GLU A 90 -17.68 -9.95 13.11
C GLU A 90 -18.19 -9.80 14.55
N GLU A 91 -17.41 -9.08 15.38
CA GLU A 91 -17.90 -8.40 16.57
C GLU A 91 -19.11 -7.62 16.09
N ALA A 92 -20.29 -8.09 16.50
CA ALA A 92 -21.58 -7.62 16.02
C ALA A 92 -21.78 -6.16 16.45
N ALA A 93 -21.16 -5.25 15.70
CA ALA A 93 -21.03 -3.85 16.02
C ALA A 93 -22.42 -3.25 16.11
N GLU A 94 -22.76 -2.81 17.33
CA GLU A 94 -24.12 -2.44 17.72
C GLU A 94 -24.77 -1.53 16.67
N PRO A 95 -26.00 -1.84 16.22
CA PRO A 95 -26.67 -1.06 15.18
C PRO A 95 -26.97 0.35 15.70
N GLY A 96 -26.09 1.30 15.38
CA GLY A 96 -26.19 2.70 15.80
C GLY A 96 -24.86 3.44 15.99
N ALA A 97 -23.71 2.76 16.06
CA ALA A 97 -22.41 3.42 16.24
C ALA A 97 -21.59 3.52 14.93
N THR A 98 -21.04 4.70 14.64
CA THR A 98 -20.05 4.87 13.57
C THR A 98 -18.68 4.40 14.05
N LYS A 99 -18.05 3.45 13.34
CA LYS A 99 -16.72 2.90 13.65
C LYS A 99 -15.71 3.38 12.59
N VAL A 100 -14.55 3.86 13.02
CA VAL A 100 -13.49 4.38 12.14
C VAL A 100 -12.18 3.65 12.43
N THR A 101 -11.51 3.17 11.38
CA THR A 101 -10.16 2.60 11.43
C THR A 101 -9.17 3.54 10.73
N ILE A 102 -7.87 3.43 11.06
CA ILE A 102 -6.75 4.10 10.37
C ILE A 102 -5.84 3.01 9.82
N ASP A 103 -5.50 3.08 8.53
CA ASP A 103 -4.55 2.17 7.88
C ASP A 103 -3.12 2.37 8.44
N PRO A 104 -2.32 1.29 8.62
CA PRO A 104 -0.93 1.42 9.07
C PRO A 104 -0.02 2.12 8.05
N ALA A 105 -0.38 2.08 6.77
CA ALA A 105 0.30 2.78 5.68
C ALA A 105 -0.71 3.64 4.89
N PRO A 106 -0.48 4.95 4.73
CA PRO A 106 -1.41 5.80 3.98
C PRO A 106 -1.33 5.51 2.47
N ARG A 107 -2.48 5.57 1.80
CA ARG A 107 -2.56 5.44 0.33
C ARG A 107 -1.69 6.48 -0.40
N PRO A 108 -1.15 6.17 -1.60
CA PRO A 108 -0.26 7.06 -2.33
C PRO A 108 -0.78 8.50 -2.47
N GLY A 109 0.00 9.48 -1.98
CA GLY A 109 -0.34 10.89 -2.02
C GLY A 109 -1.16 11.41 -0.83
N MET A 110 -1.69 10.52 0.01
CA MET A 110 -2.39 10.83 1.26
C MET A 110 -1.43 10.87 2.45
N ILE A 111 -1.86 11.48 3.56
CA ILE A 111 -1.14 11.46 4.84
C ILE A 111 -1.73 10.46 5.83
N LEU A 112 -3.03 10.22 5.74
CA LEU A 112 -3.77 9.19 6.47
C LEU A 112 -4.86 8.63 5.55
N SER A 113 -5.17 7.35 5.73
CA SER A 113 -6.35 6.70 5.14
C SER A 113 -6.90 5.68 6.12
N GLY A 114 -8.09 5.15 5.83
CA GLY A 114 -8.71 4.09 6.61
C GLY A 114 -10.09 3.74 6.06
N MET A 115 -10.85 2.97 6.84
CA MET A 115 -12.25 2.65 6.56
C MET A 115 -13.15 3.27 7.63
N VAL A 116 -14.38 3.61 7.24
CA VAL A 116 -15.47 3.96 8.15
C VAL A 116 -16.67 3.06 7.86
N ARG A 117 -17.27 2.52 8.93
CA ARG A 117 -18.62 1.93 8.92
C ARG A 117 -19.53 2.89 9.65
N PHE A 118 -20.40 3.56 8.90
CA PHE A 118 -21.37 4.51 9.42
C PHE A 118 -22.50 3.83 10.21
N ALA A 119 -23.20 4.60 11.04
CA ALA A 119 -24.34 4.10 11.83
C ALA A 119 -25.50 3.65 10.93
N SER A 120 -25.67 4.27 9.75
CA SER A 120 -26.56 3.82 8.67
C SER A 120 -26.19 2.48 8.02
N GLY A 121 -25.05 1.88 8.38
CA GLY A 121 -24.55 0.63 7.81
C GLY A 121 -23.70 0.80 6.54
N ILE A 122 -23.63 2.01 5.97
CA ILE A 122 -22.77 2.33 4.84
C ILE A 122 -21.30 2.10 5.23
N ARG A 123 -20.55 1.36 4.40
CA ARG A 123 -19.09 1.25 4.51
C ARG A 123 -18.45 2.15 3.45
N ALA A 124 -17.44 2.93 3.83
CA ALA A 124 -16.71 3.82 2.93
C ALA A 124 -15.23 3.83 3.28
N GLY A 125 -14.37 3.99 2.26
CA GLY A 125 -13.00 4.43 2.50
C GLY A 125 -12.98 5.89 2.94
N TRP A 126 -11.99 6.29 3.72
CA TRP A 126 -11.71 7.70 3.95
C TRP A 126 -10.22 7.98 3.80
N MET A 127 -9.90 9.18 3.34
CA MET A 127 -8.54 9.59 2.99
C MET A 127 -8.35 11.06 3.34
N MET A 128 -7.21 11.39 3.94
CA MET A 128 -6.81 12.78 4.17
C MET A 128 -5.56 13.10 3.36
N ASN A 129 -5.63 14.16 2.55
CA ASN A 129 -4.51 14.62 1.75
C ASN A 129 -3.54 15.52 2.54
N ARG A 130 -2.40 15.86 1.94
CA ARG A 130 -1.39 16.77 2.54
C ARG A 130 -1.87 18.19 2.84
N MET A 131 -3.03 18.60 2.32
CA MET A 131 -3.66 19.89 2.61
C MET A 131 -4.67 19.81 3.78
N GLY A 132 -4.77 18.64 4.45
CA GLY A 132 -5.72 18.40 5.54
C GLY A 132 -7.16 18.24 5.07
N GLN A 133 -7.40 18.08 3.76
CA GLN A 133 -8.74 17.84 3.24
C GLN A 133 -9.09 16.35 3.38
N LEU A 134 -10.23 16.10 4.00
CA LEU A 134 -10.82 14.79 4.17
C LEU A 134 -11.71 14.47 2.95
N SER A 135 -11.51 13.31 2.34
CA SER A 135 -12.34 12.74 1.29
C SER A 135 -12.93 11.42 1.77
N LEU A 136 -14.17 11.16 1.36
CA LEU A 136 -14.81 9.86 1.49
C LEU A 136 -14.82 9.18 0.12
N ASP A 137 -14.62 7.87 0.13
CA ASP A 137 -14.58 6.97 -1.02
C ASP A 137 -15.76 5.99 -0.84
N LEU A 138 -16.85 6.28 -1.55
CA LEU A 138 -18.11 5.54 -1.43
C LEU A 138 -18.14 4.41 -2.48
N PRO A 139 -18.68 3.23 -2.17
CA PRO A 139 -18.73 2.11 -3.11
C PRO A 139 -19.65 2.39 -4.32
N ASP A 140 -20.66 3.25 -4.14
CA ASP A 140 -21.59 3.69 -5.17
C ASP A 140 -21.79 5.22 -5.05
N ASP A 141 -21.78 5.94 -6.17
CA ASP A 141 -22.02 7.40 -6.22
C ASP A 141 -23.42 7.81 -5.68
N ASP A 142 -24.41 6.92 -5.77
CA ASP A 142 -25.78 7.15 -5.30
C ASP A 142 -25.96 6.94 -3.78
N THR A 143 -24.99 6.32 -3.10
CA THR A 143 -25.08 5.95 -1.67
C THR A 143 -24.44 7.04 -0.79
N GLN A 144 -25.18 8.12 -0.52
CA GLN A 144 -24.67 9.25 0.26
C GLN A 144 -24.90 9.11 1.78
N PRO A 145 -23.86 9.23 2.64
CA PRO A 145 -24.00 9.21 4.09
C PRO A 145 -24.92 10.33 4.62
N THR A 146 -25.66 10.05 5.69
CA THR A 146 -26.56 11.04 6.28
C THR A 146 -25.80 12.16 7.01
N GLN A 147 -26.47 13.26 7.31
CA GLN A 147 -25.87 14.35 8.10
C GLN A 147 -25.45 13.91 9.51
N GLU A 148 -26.12 12.90 10.08
CA GLU A 148 -25.79 12.33 11.39
C GLU A 148 -24.55 11.44 11.30
N ASP A 149 -24.48 10.59 10.26
CA ASP A 149 -23.32 9.76 9.92
C ASP A 149 -22.04 10.60 9.75
N ILE A 150 -22.11 11.72 9.02
CA ILE A 150 -20.97 12.61 8.79
C ILE A 150 -20.48 13.26 10.09
N GLN A 151 -21.40 13.63 10.99
CA GLN A 151 -21.04 14.20 12.30
C GLN A 151 -20.39 13.15 13.20
N GLY A 152 -20.99 11.95 13.32
CA GLY A 152 -20.43 10.84 14.09
C GLY A 152 -19.04 10.43 13.58
N PHE A 153 -18.88 10.34 12.26
CA PHE A 153 -17.57 10.08 11.62
C PHE A 153 -16.53 11.15 11.96
N GLN A 154 -16.86 12.44 11.88
CA GLN A 154 -15.90 13.50 12.21
C GLN A 154 -15.52 13.52 13.70
N GLU A 155 -16.42 13.15 14.60
CA GLU A 155 -16.13 13.03 16.03
C GLU A 155 -15.25 11.81 16.33
N GLU A 156 -15.63 10.63 15.86
CA GLU A 156 -14.84 9.41 16.07
C GLU A 156 -13.50 9.45 15.35
N LEU A 157 -13.39 9.98 14.13
CA LEU A 157 -12.09 10.18 13.45
C LEU A 157 -11.15 11.08 14.28
N ARG A 158 -11.65 12.19 14.83
CA ARG A 158 -10.85 13.06 15.72
C ARG A 158 -10.43 12.33 16.99
N ARG A 159 -11.30 11.49 17.55
CA ARG A 159 -11.03 10.69 18.76
C ARG A 159 -10.01 9.58 18.52
N VAL A 160 -10.11 8.87 17.40
CA VAL A 160 -9.16 7.83 16.98
C VAL A 160 -7.80 8.44 16.65
N MET A 161 -7.76 9.58 15.94
CA MET A 161 -6.50 10.32 15.72
C MET A 161 -5.89 10.79 17.04
N GLN A 162 -6.64 11.40 17.96
CA GLN A 162 -6.13 11.80 19.27
C GLN A 162 -5.61 10.62 20.10
N ARG A 163 -6.26 9.46 20.04
CA ARG A 163 -5.78 8.23 20.68
C ARG A 163 -4.45 7.77 20.05
N LYS A 164 -4.39 7.68 18.72
CA LYS A 164 -3.16 7.33 17.98
C LYS A 164 -2.03 8.32 18.31
N ASP A 165 -2.31 9.62 18.31
CA ASP A 165 -1.35 10.68 18.66
C ASP A 165 -0.86 10.54 20.11
N GLU A 166 -1.73 10.17 21.05
CA GLU A 166 -1.34 9.91 22.44
C GLU A 166 -0.53 8.61 22.59
N GLU A 167 -0.87 7.54 21.88
CA GLU A 167 -0.11 6.29 21.85
C GLU A 167 1.28 6.52 21.24
N MET A 168 1.36 7.24 20.12
CA MET A 168 2.61 7.70 19.50
C MET A 168 3.41 8.57 20.48
N ARG A 169 2.78 9.56 21.13
CA ARG A 169 3.42 10.40 22.15
C ARG A 169 3.91 9.59 23.35
N LYS A 170 3.20 8.55 23.76
CA LYS A 170 3.60 7.64 24.85
C LYS A 170 4.79 6.79 24.42
N ALA A 171 4.73 6.14 23.27
CA ALA A 171 5.84 5.36 22.72
C ALA A 171 7.08 6.23 22.40
N ALA A 172 6.90 7.53 22.15
CA ALA A 172 7.97 8.51 22.00
C ALA A 172 8.63 8.84 23.35
N ASN A 173 7.83 8.90 24.42
CA ASN A 173 8.30 9.08 25.79
C ASN A 173 8.89 7.78 26.39
N ASP A 174 8.57 6.60 25.85
CA ASP A 174 9.18 5.31 26.23
C ASP A 174 10.70 5.24 25.89
N GLY A 175 11.25 6.25 25.19
CA GLY A 175 12.69 6.37 24.94
C GLY A 175 13.25 5.44 23.87
N ARG A 176 12.38 4.73 23.12
CA ARG A 176 12.78 3.89 21.98
C ARG A 176 13.36 4.71 20.82
N THR A 177 12.75 5.87 20.53
CA THR A 177 13.30 6.85 19.60
C THR A 177 14.10 7.90 20.37
N LYS A 178 15.40 8.00 20.09
CA LYS A 178 16.30 8.99 20.69
C LYS A 178 16.71 10.02 19.64
N VAL A 179 16.51 11.29 19.96
CA VAL A 179 16.91 12.41 19.10
C VAL A 179 17.91 13.27 19.86
N THR A 180 19.04 13.58 19.24
CA THR A 180 20.01 14.57 19.73
C THR A 180 19.96 15.80 18.84
N ILE A 181 20.30 16.96 19.41
CA ILE A 181 20.54 18.20 18.68
C ILE A 181 22.04 18.49 18.78
N ASN A 182 22.71 18.60 17.63
CA ASN A 182 24.14 18.92 17.56
C ASN A 182 24.31 20.45 17.49
N PRO A 183 25.13 21.07 18.37
CA PRO A 183 25.30 22.53 18.42
C PRO A 183 26.11 23.10 17.26
N VAL A 184 26.80 22.23 16.49
CA VAL A 184 27.55 22.59 15.29
C VAL A 184 26.97 21.79 14.13
N VAL A 185 26.52 22.49 13.10
CA VAL A 185 25.88 21.92 11.91
C VAL A 185 26.57 22.42 10.63
N PRO A 186 26.50 21.66 9.51
CA PRO A 186 27.10 22.07 8.25
C PRO A 186 26.55 23.38 7.69
N ALA A 187 27.32 24.04 6.81
CA ALA A 187 26.87 25.25 6.13
C ALA A 187 25.57 25.03 5.34
N GLY A 188 24.55 25.85 5.59
CA GLY A 188 23.21 25.73 4.99
C GLY A 188 22.18 25.02 5.85
N VAL A 189 22.59 24.38 6.96
CA VAL A 189 21.72 23.80 7.98
C VAL A 189 21.48 24.82 9.10
N LYS A 190 20.22 24.96 9.55
CA LYS A 190 19.85 25.76 10.74
C LYS A 190 20.03 24.99 12.03
N ILE A 191 19.59 23.74 12.03
CA ILE A 191 19.65 22.83 13.16
C ILE A 191 19.64 21.39 12.64
N GLY A 192 20.26 20.48 13.38
CA GLY A 192 20.40 19.09 13.00
C GLY A 192 21.03 18.31 14.15
N GLY A 193 21.15 17.01 13.97
CA GLY A 193 21.72 16.12 14.97
C GLY A 193 21.55 14.66 14.56
N ASN A 194 21.57 13.76 15.53
CA ASN A 194 21.46 12.34 15.28
C ASN A 194 20.09 11.83 15.75
N VAL A 195 19.60 10.79 15.08
CA VAL A 195 18.41 10.05 15.50
C VAL A 195 18.72 8.56 15.48
N GLU A 196 18.26 7.87 16.54
CA GLU A 196 18.13 6.42 16.62
C GLU A 196 16.63 6.15 16.80
N PHE A 197 16.02 5.51 15.81
CA PHE A 197 14.58 5.23 15.76
C PHE A 197 14.24 3.90 16.43
N ALA A 198 12.97 3.70 16.78
CA ALA A 198 12.48 2.51 17.47
C ALA A 198 12.65 1.23 16.62
N SER A 199 12.56 1.32 15.29
CA SER A 199 12.85 0.22 14.36
C SER A 199 14.32 -0.19 14.26
N GLY A 200 15.23 0.55 14.92
CA GLY A 200 16.67 0.37 14.77
C GLY A 200 17.30 1.12 13.59
N ALA A 201 16.50 1.82 12.77
CA ALA A 201 17.00 2.81 11.81
C ALA A 201 17.75 3.94 12.54
N LYS A 202 18.83 4.47 11.98
CA LYS A 202 19.69 5.52 12.58
C LYS A 202 20.28 6.41 11.50
N GLY A 203 20.58 7.66 11.85
CA GLY A 203 21.25 8.57 10.93
C GLY A 203 21.35 10.01 11.43
N ASP A 204 21.84 10.86 10.55
CA ASP A 204 21.86 12.31 10.73
C ASP A 204 20.54 12.91 10.21
N TRP A 205 19.93 13.79 10.99
CA TRP A 205 18.80 14.61 10.57
C TRP A 205 19.22 16.08 10.55
N TYR A 206 18.63 16.87 9.66
CA TYR A 206 18.89 18.30 9.57
C TYR A 206 17.66 19.06 9.09
N ILE A 207 17.63 20.35 9.38
CA ILE A 207 16.66 21.31 8.86
C ILE A 207 17.45 22.40 8.15
N ASP A 208 17.24 22.57 6.85
CA ASP A 208 17.95 23.57 6.06
C ASP A 208 17.50 25.01 6.34
N ASN A 209 18.18 26.00 5.75
CA ASN A 209 17.78 27.40 5.87
C ASN A 209 16.35 27.71 5.40
N SER A 210 15.78 26.88 4.51
CA SER A 210 14.40 26.97 4.03
C SER A 210 13.38 26.33 4.98
N GLY A 211 13.81 25.70 6.08
CA GLY A 211 12.96 24.97 7.01
C GLY A 211 12.61 23.56 6.54
N ARG A 212 13.25 23.03 5.49
CA ARG A 212 13.02 21.67 5.01
C ARG A 212 13.84 20.69 5.81
N MET A 213 13.16 19.67 6.32
CA MET A 213 13.77 18.54 7.00
C MET A 213 14.41 17.59 5.99
N GLY A 214 15.64 17.18 6.27
CA GLY A 214 16.36 16.11 5.59
C GLY A 214 16.81 15.04 6.59
N PHE A 215 16.96 13.82 6.09
CA PHE A 215 17.51 12.69 6.84
C PHE A 215 18.57 12.01 5.96
N THR A 216 19.60 11.48 6.59
CA THR A 216 20.70 10.76 5.95
C THR A 216 21.00 9.52 6.80
N PRO A 217 20.67 8.30 6.33
CA PRO A 217 20.87 7.09 7.10
C PRO A 217 22.36 6.85 7.35
N ALA A 218 22.66 6.30 8.53
CA ALA A 218 24.01 5.84 8.87
C ALA A 218 24.39 4.60 8.03
N GLU A 219 25.69 4.36 7.88
CA GLU A 219 26.20 3.19 7.16
C GLU A 219 25.67 1.88 7.78
N GLY A 220 25.12 1.00 6.94
CA GLY A 220 24.49 -0.25 7.38
C GLY A 220 23.14 -0.09 8.07
N SER A 221 22.54 1.11 8.09
CA SER A 221 21.24 1.34 8.73
C SER A 221 20.07 1.14 7.76
N THR A 222 18.94 0.69 8.30
CA THR A 222 17.66 0.59 7.59
C THR A 222 17.03 1.97 7.39
N ASN A 223 16.13 2.08 6.41
CA ASN A 223 15.29 3.27 6.30
C ASN A 223 14.27 3.31 7.46
N PRO A 224 13.99 4.48 8.06
CA PRO A 224 12.94 4.62 9.06
C PRO A 224 11.56 4.30 8.45
N THR A 225 10.71 3.67 9.25
CA THR A 225 9.31 3.38 8.90
C THR A 225 8.45 4.66 8.92
N GLN A 226 7.22 4.56 8.42
CA GLN A 226 6.26 5.67 8.51
C GLN A 226 5.94 6.03 9.97
N GLU A 227 5.87 5.04 10.86
CA GLU A 227 5.70 5.25 12.29
C GLU A 227 6.91 6.02 12.87
N ASP A 228 8.13 5.53 12.63
CA ASP A 228 9.38 6.18 13.04
C ASP A 228 9.44 7.66 12.67
N VAL A 229 9.04 8.02 11.44
CA VAL A 229 9.03 9.41 10.96
C VAL A 229 8.02 10.27 11.72
N GLY A 230 6.83 9.75 12.01
CA GLY A 230 5.84 10.44 12.85
C GLY A 230 6.34 10.64 14.28
N MET A 231 6.92 9.59 14.86
CA MET A 231 7.51 9.58 16.20
C MET A 231 8.64 10.59 16.34
N PHE A 232 9.53 10.64 15.35
CA PHE A 232 10.65 11.57 15.31
C PHE A 232 10.19 13.03 15.31
N GLN A 233 9.13 13.39 14.58
CA GLN A 233 8.60 14.76 14.62
C GLN A 233 8.12 15.15 16.02
N VAL A 234 7.47 14.23 16.75
CA VAL A 234 7.02 14.46 18.13
C VAL A 234 8.20 14.59 19.09
N VAL A 235 9.17 13.66 19.06
CA VAL A 235 10.37 13.72 19.94
C VAL A 235 11.19 14.97 19.63
N LEU A 236 11.41 15.30 18.36
CA LEU A 236 12.18 16.47 17.94
C LEU A 236 11.55 17.78 18.45
N GLN A 237 10.22 17.95 18.33
CA GLN A 237 9.56 19.14 18.85
C GLN A 237 9.72 19.27 20.37
N GLN A 238 9.67 18.17 21.12
CA GLN A 238 9.98 18.19 22.55
C GLN A 238 11.43 18.60 22.81
N GLU A 239 12.38 18.04 22.07
CA GLU A 239 13.81 18.28 22.28
C GLU A 239 14.23 19.72 21.91
N LEU A 240 13.67 20.27 20.83
CA LEU A 240 13.80 21.67 20.44
C LEU A 240 13.29 22.59 21.54
N ARG A 241 12.11 22.30 22.11
CA ARG A 241 11.54 23.08 23.22
C ARG A 241 12.42 23.02 24.48
N LYS A 242 12.97 21.86 24.85
CA LYS A 242 13.92 21.73 25.98
C LYS A 242 15.18 22.57 25.76
N HIS A 243 15.70 22.61 24.54
CA HIS A 243 16.90 23.35 24.16
C HIS A 243 16.65 24.84 23.85
N GLY A 244 15.43 25.34 24.01
CA GLY A 244 15.10 26.76 23.79
C GLY A 244 14.94 27.16 22.32
N TYR A 245 14.87 26.20 21.39
CA TYR A 245 14.62 26.43 19.95
C TYR A 245 13.12 26.48 19.59
N GLY A 246 12.24 26.65 20.59
CA GLY A 246 10.80 26.78 20.36
C GLY A 246 10.41 28.16 19.82
N VAL A 247 9.57 28.17 18.79
CA VAL A 247 8.79 29.34 18.34
C VAL A 247 7.36 29.18 18.86
#